data_AF-A0A3C1FIN7-F1
#
_entry.id   AF-A0A3C1FIN7-F1
#
_cell.length_a   1.000
_cell.length_b   1.000
_cell.length_c   1.000
_cell.angle_alpha   90.00
_cell.angle_beta   90.00
_cell.angle_gamma   90.00
#
_symmetry.space_group_name_H-M   'P 1'
#
loop_
_entity.id
_entity.type
_entity.pdbx_description
1 polymer ?
#
loop_
_entity_poly.entity_id
_entity_poly.type
_entity_poly.pdbx_seq_one_letter_code
_entity_poly.pdbx_strand_id
1 'polypeptide(L)'
;MSDMDDRKFHINFGPQHPAAHGVLRLVMELDGEVVSRVDPHIGLLHRGTEKLIEHKTYLQALPYFDRLDYVAPMNQEHAYALAVERLLEITVPPRGQYIRVLFSEIGRLLSHLLNVTTQAMDVGALTPPLWGFEEREKLMIFYERVCGARMHAAYFRPGGV
;
A
#
# COMPACT_ATOMS: atom_id res chain seq x y z
N MET A 1 17.44 43.76 -26.28
CA MET A 1 17.96 42.49 -25.75
C MET A 1 16.75 41.58 -25.71
N SER A 2 16.61 40.72 -26.71
CA SER A 2 15.41 39.88 -26.88
C SER A 2 15.25 38.97 -25.67
N ASP A 3 14.11 39.05 -24.99
CA ASP A 3 13.65 38.04 -24.05
C ASP A 3 13.79 36.67 -24.74
N MET A 4 14.78 35.89 -24.29
CA MET A 4 14.85 34.48 -24.65
C MET A 4 13.66 33.83 -23.98
N ASP A 5 12.58 33.77 -24.74
CA ASP A 5 11.45 32.86 -24.66
C ASP A 5 11.69 31.77 -23.61
N ASP A 6 11.06 31.96 -22.45
CA ASP A 6 11.08 31.11 -21.25
C ASP A 6 10.46 29.74 -21.59
N ARG A 7 11.14 28.96 -22.45
CA ARG A 7 10.62 27.73 -23.05
C ARG A 7 10.64 26.62 -22.01
N LYS A 8 9.58 26.58 -21.21
CA LYS A 8 9.29 25.45 -20.33
C LYS A 8 9.01 24.21 -21.17
N PHE A 9 9.76 23.14 -20.90
CA PHE A 9 9.57 21.86 -21.56
C PHE A 9 8.50 21.06 -20.83
N HIS A 10 7.50 20.59 -21.58
CA HIS A 10 6.48 19.69 -21.04
C HIS A 10 6.88 18.24 -21.31
N ILE A 11 7.11 17.46 -20.26
CA ILE A 11 7.40 16.01 -20.34
C ILE A 11 6.31 15.24 -19.61
N ASN A 12 5.80 14.20 -20.26
CA ASN A 12 4.84 13.28 -19.65
C ASN A 12 5.56 12.02 -19.19
N PHE A 13 5.66 11.84 -17.88
CA PHE A 13 6.23 10.66 -17.26
C PHE A 13 5.10 9.70 -16.88
N GLY A 14 5.14 8.47 -17.41
CA GLY A 14 4.10 7.46 -17.22
C GLY A 14 3.07 7.38 -18.36
N PRO A 15 1.99 6.58 -18.20
CA PRO A 15 1.55 5.92 -16.97
C PRO A 15 2.34 4.65 -16.61
N GLN A 16 3.11 4.12 -17.57
CA GLN A 16 3.95 2.95 -17.38
C GLN A 16 5.42 3.37 -17.42
N HIS A 17 6.08 3.33 -16.27
CA HIS A 17 7.51 3.56 -16.14
C HIS A 17 8.05 2.78 -14.94
N PRO A 18 9.26 2.17 -14.98
CA PRO A 18 9.80 1.38 -13.87
C PRO A 18 9.82 2.12 -12.52
N ALA A 19 10.19 3.40 -12.53
CA ALA A 19 10.21 4.25 -11.33
C ALA A 19 8.81 4.70 -10.85
N ALA A 20 7.73 4.32 -11.55
CA ALA A 20 6.38 4.42 -11.01
C ALA A 20 6.00 3.07 -10.40
N HIS A 21 6.23 2.90 -9.10
CA HIS A 21 5.77 1.72 -8.34
C HIS A 21 4.25 1.70 -8.22
N GLY A 22 3.60 1.19 -9.28
CA GLY A 22 2.15 1.20 -9.45
C GLY A 22 1.78 1.76 -10.82
N VAL A 23 0.79 2.66 -10.85
CA VAL A 23 0.41 3.37 -12.08
C VAL A 23 0.25 4.84 -11.73
N LEU A 24 1.16 5.67 -12.26
CA LEU A 24 1.17 7.11 -12.01
C LEU A 24 1.54 7.83 -13.30
N ARG A 25 0.81 8.90 -13.61
CA ARG A 25 1.14 9.81 -14.69
C ARG A 25 1.53 11.16 -14.08
N LEU A 26 2.72 11.64 -14.38
CA LEU A 26 3.22 12.94 -13.95
C LEU A 26 3.42 13.81 -15.20
N VAL A 27 2.65 14.90 -15.31
CA VAL A 27 2.90 15.92 -16.33
C VAL A 27 3.83 16.95 -15.72
N MET A 28 5.06 16.99 -16.20
CA MET A 28 6.13 17.81 -15.64
C MET A 28 6.44 18.99 -16.56
N GLU A 29 6.63 20.16 -15.95
CA GLU A 29 7.15 21.38 -16.59
C GLU A 29 8.57 21.60 -16.11
N LEU A 30 9.52 21.52 -17.04
CA LEU A 30 10.95 21.61 -16.76
C LEU A 30 11.51 22.92 -17.31
N ASP A 31 12.34 23.56 -16.49
CA ASP A 31 13.26 24.62 -16.89
C ASP A 31 14.68 24.05 -16.82
N GLY A 32 15.16 23.51 -17.95
CA GLY A 32 16.37 22.70 -17.99
C GLY A 32 16.27 21.45 -17.11
N GLU A 33 17.11 21.37 -16.08
CA GLU A 33 17.12 20.28 -15.08
C GLU A 33 16.20 20.56 -13.88
N VAL A 34 15.69 21.78 -13.74
CA VAL A 34 14.86 22.18 -12.60
C VAL A 34 13.40 21.94 -12.91
N VAL A 35 12.72 21.24 -12.00
CA VAL A 35 11.28 21.02 -12.09
C VAL A 35 10.54 22.27 -11.60
N SER A 36 9.85 22.96 -12.51
CA SER A 36 9.11 24.18 -12.18
C SER A 36 7.68 23.90 -11.69
N ARG A 37 7.02 22.89 -12.27
CA ARG A 37 5.68 22.43 -11.89
C ARG A 37 5.52 20.95 -12.20
N VAL A 38 4.76 20.25 -11.36
CA VAL A 38 4.33 18.86 -11.60
C VAL A 38 2.84 18.76 -11.37
N ASP A 39 2.15 18.12 -12.30
CA ASP A 39 0.73 17.77 -12.19
C ASP A 39 0.57 16.24 -12.13
N PRO A 40 0.38 15.66 -10.93
CA PRO A 40 0.21 14.22 -10.76
C PRO A 40 -1.23 13.80 -11.10
N HIS A 41 -1.38 13.11 -12.22
CA HIS A 41 -2.65 12.53 -12.67
C HIS A 41 -2.81 11.16 -12.01
N ILE A 42 -3.59 11.14 -10.94
CA ILE A 42 -3.97 9.92 -10.18
C ILE A 42 -5.34 9.39 -10.62
N GLY A 43 -5.73 8.24 -10.08
CA GLY A 43 -7.05 7.63 -10.36
C GLY A 43 -7.03 6.51 -11.41
N LEU A 44 -5.88 6.22 -12.00
CA LEU A 44 -5.71 5.09 -12.93
C LEU A 44 -5.95 3.72 -12.28
N LEU A 45 -5.87 3.65 -10.94
CA LEU A 45 -6.23 2.48 -10.13
C LEU A 45 -7.48 2.73 -9.26
N HIS A 46 -8.32 3.71 -9.62
CA HIS A 46 -9.59 3.91 -8.94
C HIS A 46 -10.55 2.76 -9.28
N ARG A 47 -11.04 2.07 -8.26
CA ARG A 47 -11.88 0.86 -8.39
C ARG A 47 -13.30 1.03 -7.84
N GLY A 48 -13.70 2.26 -7.46
CA GLY A 48 -15.00 2.50 -6.84
C GLY A 48 -15.21 1.71 -5.53
N THR A 49 -14.13 1.47 -4.77
CA THR A 49 -14.14 0.59 -3.60
C THR A 49 -15.16 1.01 -2.54
N GLU A 50 -15.23 2.30 -2.23
CA GLU A 50 -16.20 2.83 -1.25
C GLU A 50 -17.64 2.57 -1.71
N LYS A 51 -17.93 2.78 -3.00
CA LYS A 51 -19.26 2.52 -3.56
C LYS A 51 -19.64 1.04 -3.50
N LEU A 52 -18.68 0.14 -3.72
CA LEU A 52 -18.92 -1.30 -3.62
C LEU A 52 -19.18 -1.73 -2.17
N ILE A 53 -18.57 -1.06 -1.19
CA ILE A 53 -18.77 -1.32 0.24
C ILE A 53 -20.19 -0.94 0.67
N GLU A 54 -20.76 0.16 0.16
CA GLU A 54 -22.15 0.57 0.47
C GLU A 54 -23.19 -0.53 0.14
N HIS A 55 -22.91 -1.36 -0.86
CA HIS A 55 -23.81 -2.44 -1.29
C HIS A 55 -23.48 -3.80 -0.67
N LYS A 56 -22.59 -3.86 0.33
CA LYS A 56 -22.13 -5.10 0.97
C LYS A 56 -22.28 -5.05 2.48
N THR A 57 -22.40 -6.23 3.09
CA THR A 57 -22.43 -6.35 4.55
C THR A 57 -21.04 -6.12 5.14
N TYR A 58 -20.96 -5.78 6.43
CA TYR A 58 -19.69 -5.51 7.12
C TYR A 58 -18.65 -6.62 6.95
N LEU A 59 -19.06 -7.89 6.99
CA LEU A 59 -18.15 -9.02 6.79
C LEU A 59 -17.73 -9.19 5.33
N GLN A 60 -18.63 -8.92 4.39
CA GLN A 60 -18.31 -8.94 2.95
C GLN A 60 -17.44 -7.76 2.51
N ALA A 61 -17.49 -6.65 3.24
CA ALA A 61 -16.68 -5.46 2.99
C ALA A 61 -15.21 -5.63 3.45
N LEU A 62 -14.94 -6.49 4.44
CA LEU A 62 -13.60 -6.70 5.01
C LEU A 62 -12.48 -6.91 3.95
N PRO A 63 -12.63 -7.79 2.93
CA PRO A 63 -11.56 -8.05 1.97
C PRO A 63 -11.28 -6.89 1.00
N TYR A 64 -12.05 -5.79 1.03
CA TYR A 64 -11.70 -4.58 0.30
C TYR A 64 -10.55 -3.83 0.97
N PHE A 65 -10.50 -3.83 2.31
CA PHE A 65 -9.46 -3.16 3.09
C PHE A 65 -8.09 -3.82 2.89
N ASP A 66 -8.05 -5.14 2.81
CA ASP A 66 -6.87 -5.95 2.41
C ASP A 66 -6.21 -5.53 1.10
N ARG A 67 -6.97 -4.86 0.22
CA ARG A 67 -6.55 -4.52 -1.13
C ARG A 67 -6.35 -3.02 -1.33
N LEU A 68 -6.52 -2.20 -0.29
CA LEU A 68 -6.24 -0.76 -0.35
C LEU A 68 -4.73 -0.54 -0.30
N ASP A 69 -4.11 -0.86 0.84
CA ASP A 69 -2.66 -1.03 0.96
C ASP A 69 -2.34 -2.52 0.87
N TYR A 70 -1.99 -2.95 -0.34
CA TYR A 70 -1.70 -4.36 -0.64
C TYR A 70 -0.38 -4.85 -0.01
N VAL A 71 0.43 -3.96 0.58
CA VAL A 71 1.71 -4.31 1.20
C VAL A 71 1.52 -4.67 2.68
N ALA A 72 0.55 -4.04 3.36
CA ALA A 72 0.21 -4.28 4.77
C ALA A 72 -1.29 -4.63 4.97
N PRO A 73 -1.76 -5.76 4.43
CA PRO A 73 -3.19 -6.11 4.41
C PRO A 73 -3.80 -6.25 5.82
N MET A 74 -3.16 -7.01 6.72
CA MET A 74 -3.65 -7.21 8.09
C MET A 74 -3.74 -5.90 8.89
N ASN A 75 -2.89 -4.91 8.62
CA ASN A 75 -2.97 -3.60 9.28
C ASN A 75 -4.22 -2.83 8.84
N GLN A 76 -4.61 -2.96 7.58
CA GLN A 76 -5.85 -2.37 7.05
C GLN A 76 -7.10 -3.08 7.60
N GLU A 77 -7.07 -4.42 7.67
CA GLU A 77 -8.12 -5.19 8.34
C GLU A 77 -8.27 -4.79 9.80
N HIS A 78 -7.15 -4.57 10.50
CA HIS A 78 -7.14 -4.20 11.91
C HIS A 78 -7.84 -2.85 12.13
N ALA A 79 -7.53 -1.85 11.29
CA ALA A 79 -8.17 -0.55 11.36
C ALA A 79 -9.69 -0.64 11.14
N TYR A 80 -10.12 -1.44 10.17
CA TYR A 80 -11.54 -1.68 9.90
C TYR A 80 -12.23 -2.44 11.04
N ALA A 81 -11.62 -3.50 11.55
CA ALA A 81 -12.16 -4.27 12.67
C ALA A 81 -12.31 -3.40 13.93
N LEU A 82 -11.32 -2.56 14.24
CA LEU A 82 -11.41 -1.61 15.35
C LEU A 82 -12.53 -0.59 15.17
N ALA A 83 -12.75 -0.10 13.94
CA ALA A 83 -13.84 0.83 13.66
C ALA A 83 -15.22 0.16 13.92
N VAL A 84 -15.41 -1.06 13.44
CA VAL A 84 -16.65 -1.82 13.65
C VAL A 84 -16.83 -2.19 15.13
N GLU A 85 -15.77 -2.61 15.82
CA GLU A 85 -15.81 -2.95 17.25
C GLU A 85 -16.15 -1.76 18.13
N ARG A 86 -15.63 -0.57 17.80
CA ARG A 86 -15.99 0.68 18.48
C ARG A 86 -17.46 1.05 18.28
N LEU A 87 -18.01 0.83 17.08
CA LEU A 87 -19.44 1.07 16.80
C LEU A 87 -20.35 0.07 17.53
N LEU A 88 -19.87 -1.14 17.77
CA LEU A 88 -20.61 -2.20 18.48
C LEU A 88 -20.35 -2.24 19.99
N GLU A 89 -19.44 -1.39 20.49
CA GLU A 89 -19.03 -1.33 21.90
C GLU A 89 -18.55 -2.69 22.46
N ILE A 90 -17.89 -3.50 21.63
CA ILE A 90 -17.38 -4.82 22.02
C ILE A 90 -15.89 -4.80 22.31
N THR A 91 -15.47 -5.61 23.28
CA THR A 91 -14.05 -5.82 23.62
C THR A 91 -13.57 -7.17 23.13
N VAL A 92 -12.54 -7.19 22.29
CA VAL A 92 -11.89 -8.41 21.81
C VAL A 92 -11.17 -9.11 22.96
N PRO A 93 -11.21 -10.46 23.07
CA PRO A 93 -10.50 -11.20 24.11
C PRO A 93 -8.98 -10.92 24.10
N PRO A 94 -8.29 -10.98 25.26
CA PRO A 94 -6.86 -10.65 25.35
C PRO A 94 -5.98 -11.40 24.35
N ARG A 95 -6.24 -12.69 24.12
CA ARG A 95 -5.51 -13.50 23.12
C ARG A 95 -5.61 -12.90 21.71
N GLY A 96 -6.80 -12.44 21.30
CA GLY A 96 -7.00 -11.82 20.00
C GLY A 96 -6.25 -10.51 19.86
N GLN A 97 -6.20 -9.71 20.93
CA GLN A 97 -5.42 -8.47 20.95
C GLN A 97 -3.91 -8.72 20.77
N TYR A 98 -3.34 -9.72 21.47
CA TYR A 98 -1.93 -10.08 21.31
C TYR A 98 -1.59 -10.55 19.89
N ILE A 99 -2.45 -11.41 19.31
CA ILE A 99 -2.26 -11.90 17.94
C ILE A 99 -2.31 -10.72 16.95
N ARG A 100 -3.28 -9.81 17.12
CA ARG A 100 -3.42 -8.62 16.26
C ARG A 100 -2.19 -7.73 16.31
N VAL A 101 -1.68 -7.44 17.50
CA VAL A 101 -0.45 -6.65 17.65
C VAL A 101 0.70 -7.38 16.97
N LEU A 102 0.96 -8.65 17.31
CA LEU A 102 2.05 -9.44 16.72
C LEU A 102 2.05 -9.39 15.18
N PHE A 103 0.90 -9.66 14.56
CA PHE A 103 0.78 -9.67 13.09
C PHE A 103 0.79 -8.27 12.47
N SER A 104 0.33 -7.24 13.19
CA SER A 104 0.45 -5.83 12.76
C SER A 104 1.92 -5.38 12.75
N GLU A 105 2.73 -5.85 13.71
CA GLU A 105 4.17 -5.58 13.75
C GLU A 105 4.91 -6.31 12.62
N ILE A 106 4.53 -7.56 12.31
CA ILE A 106 5.03 -8.29 11.13
C ILE A 106 4.63 -7.56 9.84
N GLY A 107 3.38 -7.10 9.74
CA GLY A 107 2.89 -6.31 8.60
C GLY A 107 3.67 -5.01 8.41
N ARG A 108 4.06 -4.33 9.50
CA ARG A 108 4.93 -3.16 9.44
C ARG A 108 6.32 -3.51 8.89
N LEU A 109 6.93 -4.61 9.35
CA LEU A 109 8.22 -5.07 8.83
C LEU A 109 8.14 -5.41 7.33
N LEU A 110 7.09 -6.13 6.91
CA LEU A 110 6.82 -6.43 5.49
C LEU A 110 6.69 -5.16 4.64
N SER A 111 6.06 -4.11 5.18
CA SER A 111 5.90 -2.82 4.52
C SER A 111 7.22 -2.06 4.38
N HIS A 112 8.01 -1.97 5.45
CA HIS A 112 9.31 -1.31 5.39
C HIS A 112 10.33 -2.05 4.53
N LEU A 113 10.36 -3.39 4.57
CA LEU A 113 11.22 -4.18 3.70
C LEU A 113 10.93 -3.89 2.24
N LEU A 114 9.65 -3.82 1.85
CA LEU A 114 9.30 -3.44 0.48
C LEU A 114 9.70 -2.00 0.19
N ASN A 115 9.24 -1.04 0.98
CA ASN A 115 9.44 0.39 0.72
C ASN A 115 10.93 0.78 0.60
N VAL A 116 11.76 0.38 1.58
CA VAL A 116 13.19 0.76 1.60
C VAL A 116 13.96 0.10 0.46
N THR A 117 13.66 -1.17 0.17
CA THR A 117 14.39 -1.87 -0.90
C THR A 117 13.98 -1.39 -2.28
N THR A 118 12.69 -1.13 -2.52
CA THR A 118 12.23 -0.58 -3.79
C THR A 118 12.76 0.84 -4.01
N GLN A 119 12.79 1.67 -2.96
CA GLN A 119 13.42 2.98 -3.02
C GLN A 119 14.91 2.89 -3.36
N ALA A 120 15.65 1.94 -2.76
CA ALA A 120 17.05 1.72 -3.10
C ALA A 120 17.24 1.31 -4.57
N MET A 121 16.33 0.48 -5.10
CA MET A 121 16.32 0.06 -6.50
C MET A 121 16.11 1.24 -7.46
N ASP A 122 15.18 2.14 -7.14
CA ASP A 122 14.89 3.32 -7.96
C ASP A 122 16.09 4.29 -8.05
N VAL A 123 16.89 4.36 -7.00
CA VAL A 123 18.14 5.16 -6.98
C VAL A 123 19.29 4.43 -7.70
N GLY A 124 19.17 3.12 -7.93
CA GLY A 124 20.12 2.30 -8.70
C GLY A 124 20.80 1.17 -7.91
N ALA A 125 20.50 1.00 -6.63
CA ALA A 125 21.03 -0.10 -5.83
C ALA A 125 20.18 -1.38 -6.01
N LEU A 126 20.67 -2.30 -6.85
CA LEU A 126 19.92 -3.51 -7.25
C LEU A 126 20.05 -4.70 -6.28
N THR A 127 21.06 -4.71 -5.41
CA THR A 127 21.30 -5.80 -4.47
C THR A 127 20.35 -5.84 -3.26
N PRO A 128 20.01 -4.70 -2.60
CA PRO A 128 19.15 -4.71 -1.43
C PRO A 128 17.75 -5.34 -1.63
N PRO A 129 17.05 -5.13 -2.76
CA PRO A 129 15.80 -5.86 -3.06
C PRO A 129 15.95 -7.38 -3.00
N LEU A 130 17.00 -7.93 -3.58
CA LEU A 130 17.20 -9.38 -3.63
C LEU A 130 17.34 -9.98 -2.22
N TRP A 131 18.04 -9.28 -1.31
CA TRP A 131 18.19 -9.71 0.08
C TRP A 131 16.92 -9.48 0.90
N GLY A 132 16.29 -8.31 0.75
CA GLY A 132 15.09 -7.98 1.54
C GLY A 132 13.86 -8.80 1.14
N PHE A 133 13.74 -9.18 -0.13
CA PHE A 133 12.60 -9.98 -0.60
C PHE A 133 12.66 -11.44 -0.09
N GLU A 134 13.86 -11.98 0.13
CA GLU A 134 14.03 -13.28 0.78
C GLU A 134 13.50 -13.27 2.23
N GLU A 135 13.85 -12.25 3.01
CA GLU A 135 13.31 -12.09 4.37
C GLU A 135 11.80 -11.82 4.35
N ARG A 136 11.33 -11.06 3.34
CA ARG A 136 9.90 -10.81 3.13
C ARG A 136 9.13 -12.11 2.85
N GLU A 137 9.72 -13.02 2.08
CA GLU A 137 9.15 -14.33 1.78
C GLU A 137 9.00 -15.19 3.04
N LYS A 138 10.02 -15.22 3.90
CA LYS A 138 9.96 -15.94 5.19
C LYS A 138 8.80 -15.45 6.07
N LEU A 139 8.58 -14.13 6.10
CA LEU A 139 7.45 -13.54 6.81
C LEU A 139 6.10 -13.87 6.15
N MET A 140 6.03 -13.96 4.83
CA MET A 140 4.83 -14.40 4.11
C MET A 140 4.47 -15.87 4.38
N ILE A 141 5.44 -16.73 4.66
CA ILE A 141 5.17 -18.11 5.11
C ILE A 141 4.40 -18.11 6.44
N PHE A 142 4.66 -17.15 7.33
CA PHE A 142 3.88 -17.03 8.56
C PHE A 142 2.43 -16.58 8.30
N TYR A 143 2.22 -15.72 7.30
CA TYR A 143 0.87 -15.36 6.84
C TYR A 143 0.15 -16.61 6.31
N GLU A 144 0.78 -17.33 5.38
CA GLU A 144 0.22 -18.54 4.78
C GLU A 144 -0.14 -19.59 5.84
N ARG A 145 0.73 -19.80 6.82
CA ARG A 145 0.48 -20.78 7.90
C ARG A 145 -0.71 -20.45 8.77
N VAL A 146 -1.07 -19.17 8.90
CA VAL A 146 -2.13 -18.71 9.79
C VAL A 146 -3.46 -18.53 9.07
N CYS A 147 -3.46 -18.00 7.85
CA CYS A 147 -4.69 -17.70 7.11
C CYS A 147 -4.88 -18.53 5.83
N GLY A 148 -3.87 -19.31 5.41
CA GLY A 148 -3.89 -20.08 4.16
C GLY A 148 -3.62 -19.25 2.90
N ALA A 149 -3.36 -17.94 3.05
CA ALA A 149 -3.08 -17.02 1.95
C ALA A 149 -1.75 -16.29 2.16
N ARG A 150 -1.06 -15.98 1.06
CA ARG A 150 0.27 -15.35 1.12
C ARG A 150 0.24 -13.83 1.27
N MET A 151 -0.83 -13.17 0.83
CA MET A 151 -0.98 -11.71 0.90
C MET A 151 -2.32 -11.31 1.50
N HIS A 152 -3.42 -11.49 0.76
CA HIS A 152 -4.76 -11.12 1.23
C HIS A 152 -5.29 -12.16 2.22
N ALA A 153 -5.24 -11.82 3.50
CA ALA A 153 -5.41 -12.79 4.58
C ALA A 153 -6.88 -13.01 4.97
N ALA A 154 -7.74 -11.99 4.85
CA ALA A 154 -9.09 -11.97 5.43
C ALA A 154 -9.12 -12.51 6.89
N TYR A 155 -8.07 -12.21 7.66
CA TYR A 155 -7.76 -12.90 8.92
C TYR A 155 -8.32 -12.15 10.11
N PHE A 156 -8.05 -10.86 10.25
CA PHE A 156 -8.69 -10.08 11.31
C PHE A 156 -10.14 -9.80 10.94
N ARG A 157 -11.05 -10.19 11.84
CA ARG A 157 -12.48 -9.95 11.67
C ARG A 157 -13.01 -9.07 12.80
N PRO A 158 -14.06 -8.28 12.56
CA PRO A 158 -14.74 -7.59 13.66
C PRO A 158 -15.16 -8.59 14.75
N GLY A 159 -14.68 -8.38 15.97
CA GLY A 159 -14.85 -9.30 17.11
C GLY A 159 -13.59 -10.11 17.47
N GLY A 160 -12.52 -10.03 16.68
CA GLY A 160 -11.22 -10.62 17.03
C GLY A 160 -10.40 -11.10 15.83
N VAL A 161 -10.06 -12.38 15.86
CA VAL A 161 -9.21 -13.03 14.86
C VAL A 161 -9.91 -14.31 14.45
#